data_AF-A0AAE4Z5Z3-F1
#
_entry.id   AF-A0AAE4Z5Z3-F1
#
_cell.length_a   1.000
_cell.length_b   1.000
_cell.length_c   1.000
_cell.angle_alpha   90.00
_cell.angle_beta   90.00
_cell.angle_gamma   90.00
#
_symmetry.space_group_name_H-M   'P 1'
#
loop_
_entity.id
_entity.type
_entity.pdbx_description
1 polymer ?
#
loop_
_entity_poly.entity_id
_entity_poly.type
_entity_poly.pdbx_seq_one_letter_code
_entity_poly.pdbx_strand_id
1 'polypeptide(L)'
;MTGLWQSLVGKMMPSPGGIDCAEVMAQLYEYIDGELDDEKIERIRGHLEKCQRCYPRYNFEAAFLRFLKQQGRTKAPPELQRKIFKAILEEESRG
;
A
#
# COMPACT_ATOMS: atom_id res chain seq x y z
N MET A 1 18.58 0.17 -1.97
CA MET A 1 18.91 -0.65 -3.16
C MET A 1 17.75 -1.62 -3.35
N THR A 2 16.58 -1.16 -3.82
CA THR A 2 16.12 -1.34 -5.22
C THR A 2 15.20 -0.18 -5.64
N GLY A 3 15.78 1.02 -5.84
CA GLY A 3 15.11 2.15 -6.47
C GLY A 3 15.11 2.06 -7.99
N LEU A 4 14.71 0.91 -8.56
CA LEU A 4 14.69 0.66 -10.01
C LEU A 4 13.29 0.78 -10.63
N TRP A 5 12.28 1.16 -9.84
CA TRP A 5 10.89 1.22 -10.31
C TRP A 5 10.50 2.55 -10.97
N GLN A 6 11.33 3.60 -10.86
CA GLN A 6 11.01 4.94 -11.39
C GLN A 6 11.32 5.11 -12.89
N SER A 7 12.10 4.22 -13.50
CA SER A 7 12.54 4.38 -14.90
C SER A 7 11.60 3.81 -15.96
N LEU A 8 10.52 3.11 -15.58
CA LEU A 8 9.55 2.53 -16.53
C LEU A 8 8.23 3.30 -16.65
N VAL A 9 8.02 4.36 -15.85
CA VAL A 9 6.81 5.18 -15.94
C VAL A 9 6.99 6.23 -17.04
N GLY A 10 6.59 5.84 -18.26
CA GLY A 10 6.58 6.71 -19.42
C GLY A 10 5.94 8.06 -19.11
N LYS A 11 6.60 9.15 -19.53
CA LYS A 11 6.16 10.54 -19.39
C LYS A 11 4.68 10.65 -19.74
N MET A 12 3.83 11.02 -18.77
CA MET A 12 2.41 11.23 -19.01
C MET A 12 1.93 12.48 -18.28
N MET A 13 1.24 13.32 -19.04
CA MET A 13 0.88 14.71 -18.74
C MET A 13 0.01 14.88 -17.48
N PRO A 14 0.07 16.05 -16.82
CA PRO A 14 -0.77 16.36 -15.67
C PRO A 14 -2.26 16.44 -16.05
N SER A 15 -3.11 15.89 -15.19
CA SER A 15 -4.58 15.93 -15.26
C SER A 15 -5.12 16.97 -14.26
N PRO A 16 -6.32 17.56 -14.46
CA PRO A 16 -6.82 18.64 -13.62
C PRO A 16 -7.25 18.09 -12.25
N GLY A 17 -6.33 18.16 -11.27
CA GLY A 17 -6.57 17.66 -9.91
C GLY A 17 -5.38 17.77 -8.94
N GLY A 18 -4.25 18.36 -9.35
CA GLY A 18 -3.11 18.63 -8.47
C GLY A 18 -2.09 17.49 -8.34
N ILE A 19 -2.40 16.28 -8.80
CA ILE A 19 -1.50 15.11 -8.85
C ILE A 19 -1.56 14.43 -10.23
N ASP A 20 -0.40 14.05 -10.77
CA ASP A 20 -0.31 13.41 -12.09
C ASP A 20 -0.33 11.87 -12.01
N CYS A 21 -0.42 11.22 -13.18
CA CYS A 21 -0.48 9.76 -13.25
C CYS A 21 0.80 9.10 -12.72
N ALA A 22 1.96 9.73 -12.89
CA ALA A 22 3.23 9.16 -12.45
C ALA A 22 3.34 9.20 -10.92
N GLU A 23 2.90 10.29 -10.30
CA GLU A 23 2.87 10.45 -8.85
C GLU A 23 1.85 9.49 -8.20
N VAL A 24 0.63 9.36 -8.76
CA VAL A 24 -0.34 8.34 -8.33
C VAL A 24 0.27 6.94 -8.42
N MET A 25 0.97 6.63 -9.50
CA MET A 25 1.57 5.31 -9.67
C MET A 25 2.76 5.06 -8.75
N ALA A 26 3.50 6.10 -8.39
CA ALA A 26 4.62 6.02 -7.46
C ALA A 26 4.15 5.76 -6.01
N GLN A 27 2.95 6.24 -5.65
CA GLN A 27 2.39 6.12 -4.29
C GLN A 27 1.24 5.10 -4.19
N LEU A 28 1.06 4.26 -5.22
CA LEU A 28 -0.10 3.39 -5.33
C LEU A 28 -0.17 2.36 -4.18
N TYR A 29 0.98 1.82 -3.77
CA TYR A 29 1.01 0.80 -2.72
C TYR A 29 0.81 1.39 -1.34
N GLU A 30 1.44 2.53 -1.04
CA GLU A 30 1.20 3.29 0.19
C GLU A 30 -0.29 3.68 0.32
N TYR A 31 -0.93 4.04 -0.80
CA TYR A 31 -2.37 4.27 -0.85
C TYR A 31 -3.19 3.00 -0.58
N ILE A 32 -2.81 1.85 -1.15
CA ILE A 32 -3.50 0.57 -0.92
C ILE A 32 -3.35 0.10 0.54
N ASP A 33 -2.18 0.30 1.12
CA ASP A 33 -1.86 -0.11 2.50
C ASP A 33 -2.38 0.87 3.55
N GLY A 34 -2.80 2.08 3.13
CA GLY A 34 -3.35 3.11 4.02
C GLY A 34 -2.30 3.88 4.80
N GLU A 35 -1.10 4.02 4.25
CA GLU A 35 0.08 4.63 4.90
C GLU A 35 0.29 6.11 4.52
N LEU A 36 -0.67 6.70 3.80
CA LEU A 36 -0.63 8.10 3.37
C LEU A 36 -1.40 9.01 4.33
N ASP A 37 -1.02 10.28 4.36
CA ASP A 37 -1.79 11.33 5.03
C ASP A 37 -3.13 11.61 4.32
N ASP A 38 -4.08 12.20 5.05
CA ASP A 38 -5.45 12.46 4.56
C ASP A 38 -5.45 13.30 3.27
N GLU A 39 -4.54 14.28 3.16
CA GLU A 39 -4.45 15.15 1.98
C GLU A 39 -4.06 14.36 0.73
N LYS A 40 -3.05 13.49 0.82
CA LYS A 40 -2.63 12.62 -0.28
C LYS A 40 -3.69 11.58 -0.64
N ILE A 41 -4.37 11.03 0.36
CA ILE A 41 -5.47 10.09 0.14
C ILE A 41 -6.55 10.73 -0.72
N GLU A 42 -6.99 11.96 -0.41
CA GLU A 42 -8.01 12.65 -1.19
C GLU A 42 -7.55 12.97 -2.62
N ARG A 43 -6.30 13.42 -2.80
CA ARG A 43 -5.75 13.71 -4.13
C ARG A 43 -5.69 12.46 -5.01
N ILE A 44 -5.16 11.36 -4.49
CA ILE A 44 -5.07 10.09 -5.23
C ILE A 44 -6.47 9.54 -5.52
N ARG A 45 -7.38 9.57 -4.54
CA ARG A 45 -8.77 9.14 -4.73
C ARG A 45 -9.44 9.94 -5.86
N GLY A 46 -9.36 11.27 -5.80
CA GLY A 46 -9.94 12.14 -6.83
C GLY A 46 -9.35 11.92 -8.22
N HIS A 47 -8.06 11.56 -8.32
CA HIS A 47 -7.46 11.16 -9.59
C HIS A 47 -8.00 9.81 -10.08
N LEU A 48 -8.06 8.80 -9.22
CA LEU A 48 -8.55 7.45 -9.56
C LEU A 48 -10.02 7.46 -9.99
N GLU A 49 -10.85 8.34 -9.43
CA GLU A 49 -12.25 8.50 -9.83
C GLU A 49 -12.42 9.01 -11.27
N LYS A 50 -11.46 9.76 -11.80
CA LYS A 50 -11.55 10.45 -13.10
C LYS A 50 -10.65 9.83 -14.17
N CYS A 51 -9.57 9.16 -13.77
CA CYS A 51 -8.55 8.67 -14.68
C CYS A 51 -8.84 7.24 -15.13
N GLN A 52 -9.30 7.10 -16.38
CA GLN A 52 -9.56 5.80 -17.02
C GLN A 52 -8.31 4.92 -17.18
N ARG A 53 -7.10 5.46 -16.98
CA ARG A 53 -5.84 4.72 -17.09
C ARG A 53 -5.35 4.19 -15.74
N CYS A 54 -5.42 5.01 -14.68
CA CYS A 54 -4.92 4.61 -13.37
C CYS A 54 -5.90 3.70 -12.63
N TYR A 55 -7.21 3.90 -12.77
CA TYR A 55 -8.22 3.10 -12.05
C TYR A 55 -8.14 1.59 -12.32
N PRO A 56 -8.03 1.11 -13.58
CA PRO A 56 -7.90 -0.33 -13.84
C PRO A 56 -6.66 -0.93 -13.18
N ARG A 57 -5.54 -0.20 -13.16
CA ARG A 57 -4.30 -0.64 -12.51
C ARG A 57 -4.46 -0.72 -10.99
N TYR A 58 -4.97 0.33 -10.36
CA TYR A 58 -5.31 0.32 -8.93
C TYR A 58 -6.23 -0.86 -8.58
N ASN A 59 -7.32 -1.04 -9.33
CA ASN A 59 -8.31 -2.08 -9.04
C ASN A 59 -7.70 -3.49 -9.13
N PHE A 60 -6.85 -3.74 -10.12
CA PHE A 60 -6.12 -5.00 -10.25
C PHE A 60 -5.17 -5.23 -9.08
N GLU A 61 -4.29 -4.28 -8.78
CA GLU A 61 -3.29 -4.40 -7.70
C GLU A 61 -3.98 -4.62 -6.35
N ALA A 62 -5.03 -3.85 -6.05
CA ALA A 62 -5.78 -3.98 -4.82
C ALA A 62 -6.48 -5.36 -4.73
N ALA A 63 -7.07 -5.86 -5.83
CA ALA A 63 -7.68 -7.18 -5.86
C ALA A 63 -6.65 -8.30 -5.69
N PHE A 64 -5.50 -8.18 -6.34
CA PHE A 64 -4.40 -9.13 -6.27
C PHE A 64 -3.80 -9.21 -4.87
N LEU A 65 -3.50 -8.07 -4.23
CA LEU A 65 -2.98 -8.03 -2.86
C LEU A 65 -4.01 -8.57 -1.86
N ARG A 66 -5.30 -8.26 -2.03
CA ARG A 66 -6.37 -8.88 -1.22
C ARG A 66 -6.40 -10.40 -1.36
N PHE A 67 -6.21 -10.92 -2.58
CA PHE A 67 -6.14 -12.36 -2.82
C PHE A 67 -4.93 -12.99 -2.12
N LEU A 68 -3.74 -12.41 -2.25
CA LEU A 68 -2.52 -12.89 -1.58
C LEU A 68 -2.67 -12.92 -0.05
N LYS A 69 -3.26 -11.87 0.53
CA LYS A 69 -3.52 -11.79 1.98
C LYS A 69 -4.45 -12.90 2.48
N GLN A 70 -5.31 -13.43 1.62
CA GLN A 70 -6.18 -14.57 1.98
C GLN A 70 -5.42 -15.91 1.94
N GLN A 71 -4.44 -16.08 1.05
CA GLN A 71 -3.66 -17.31 0.95
C GLN A 71 -2.74 -17.52 2.17
N GLY A 72 -2.23 -16.44 2.76
CA GLY A 72 -1.31 -16.49 3.92
C GLY A 72 -1.94 -16.79 5.29
N ARG A 73 -3.21 -17.22 5.35
CA ARG A 73 -3.94 -17.44 6.60
C ARG A 73 -3.69 -18.82 7.23
N THR A 74 -2.43 -19.24 7.34
CA THR A 74 -2.09 -20.34 8.25
C THR A 74 -2.04 -19.79 9.67
N LYS A 75 -2.69 -20.49 10.63
CA LYS A 75 -2.61 -20.08 12.03
C LYS A 75 -1.16 -20.18 12.49
N ALA A 76 -0.65 -19.11 13.08
CA ALA A 76 0.64 -19.14 13.75
C ALA A 76 0.62 -20.27 14.81
N PRO A 77 1.64 -21.13 14.87
CA PRO A 77 1.72 -22.19 15.86
C PRO A 77 1.61 -21.63 17.30
N PRO A 78 0.90 -22.30 18.22
CA PRO A 78 0.68 -21.79 19.58
C PRO A 78 1.97 -21.50 20.36
N GLU A 79 3.05 -22.22 20.08
CA GLU A 79 4.34 -21.98 20.73
C GLU A 79 4.98 -20.66 20.29
N LEU A 80 4.84 -20.29 19.01
CA LEU A 80 5.33 -19.01 18.52
C LEU A 80 4.55 -17.85 19.17
N GLN A 81 3.22 -17.97 19.25
CA GLN A 81 2.40 -16.99 19.95
C GLN A 81 2.83 -16.83 21.41
N ARG A 82 2.98 -17.94 22.15
CA ARG A 82 3.45 -17.92 23.54
C ARG A 82 4.80 -17.21 23.71
N LYS A 83 5.76 -17.48 22.82
CA LYS A 83 7.08 -16.82 22.84
C LYS A 83 6.97 -15.31 22.63
N ILE A 84 6.16 -14.87 21.66
CA ILE A 84 5.95 -13.45 21.37
C ILE A 84 5.30 -12.75 22.57
N PHE A 85 4.20 -13.30 23.09
CA PHE A 85 3.52 -12.73 24.26
C PHE A 85 4.44 -12.66 25.48
N LYS A 86 5.24 -13.69 25.73
CA LYS A 86 6.22 -13.67 26.83
C LYS A 86 7.23 -12.53 26.65
N ALA A 87 7.79 -12.35 25.46
CA ALA A 87 8.77 -11.29 25.20
C ALA A 87 8.18 -9.88 25.39
N ILE A 88 6.92 -9.67 24.96
CA ILE A 88 6.21 -8.40 25.17
C ILE A 88 6.04 -8.11 26.67
N LEU A 89 5.56 -9.10 27.44
CA LEU A 89 5.35 -8.94 28.89
C LEU A 89 6.67 -8.70 29.65
N GLU A 90 7.76 -9.35 29.25
CA GLU A 90 9.08 -9.14 29.86
C GLU A 90 9.59 -7.70 29.63
N GLU A 91 9.43 -7.14 28.43
CA GLU A 91 9.80 -5.74 28.17
C GLU A 91 8.87 -4.74 28.90
N GLU A 92 7.56 -5.01 28.97
CA GLU A 92 6.63 -4.17 29.76
C GLU A 92 6.98 -4.14 31.25
N SER A 93 7.52 -5.24 31.80
CA SER A 93 7.95 -5.32 33.20
C SER A 93 9.31 -4.67 33.49
N ARG A 94 10.06 -4.30 32.45
CA ARG A 94 11.38 -3.65 32.56
C ARG A 94 11.26 -2.13 32.67
N GLY A 95 10.14 -1.54 32.25
CA GLY A 95 9.82 -0.12 32.40
C GLY A 95 9.16 0.18 33.74
#